data_AF-A0A1I0XFW0-F1
#
_entry.id   AF-A0A1I0XFW0-F1
#
_cell.length_a   1.000
_cell.length_b   1.000
_cell.length_c   1.000
_cell.angle_alpha   90.00
_cell.angle_beta   90.00
_cell.angle_gamma   90.00
#
_symmetry.space_group_name_H-M   'P 1'
#
loop_
_entity.id
_entity.type
_entity.pdbx_description
1 polymer ?
#
loop_
_entity_poly.entity_id
_entity_poly.type
_entity_poly.pdbx_seq_one_letter_code
_entity_poly.pdbx_strand_id
1 'polypeptide(L)'
;MQKEKSSEWPLIDAFGICRQTILPLYRRPTFDSALVTQLLFGECYQTIAMTSDQQWFKILHEDTGNQGWITTQSLKEIPKNDYYKFLNNDFQVVTSPIAAIEYLGSNLYLLPGSRLHFSDLELFNWQDHLGFTGSIRSHSVKAKREELIDIALKYVNSPYQAGGRSIFGLDEHQAFELIFNIAGYSWKSGKIPGGKIDPELVLPGDLFIFRELEKKQVKYALYLGAEEVFWMDNRIKVSDLSEWEAFLRNSKDKLIELETRSIIS
;
A
#
# COMPACT_ATOMS: atom_id res chain seq x y z
N MET A 1 -33.35 12.50 -19.47
CA MET A 1 -32.04 12.37 -18.79
C MET A 1 -32.04 13.28 -17.57
N GLN A 2 -32.33 12.72 -16.39
CA GLN A 2 -32.15 13.41 -15.12
C GLN A 2 -30.66 13.71 -14.97
N LYS A 3 -30.32 14.99 -14.84
CA LYS A 3 -29.00 15.39 -14.35
C LYS A 3 -28.95 14.98 -12.88
N GLU A 4 -28.18 13.94 -12.55
CA GLU A 4 -27.75 13.71 -11.18
C GLU A 4 -27.04 14.98 -10.71
N LYS A 5 -27.71 15.74 -9.85
CA LYS A 5 -27.08 16.83 -9.11
C LYS A 5 -26.10 16.17 -8.15
N SER A 6 -24.81 16.18 -8.51
CA SER A 6 -23.73 15.78 -7.63
C SER A 6 -23.86 16.53 -6.30
N SER A 7 -24.28 15.83 -5.26
CA SER A 7 -24.46 16.34 -3.89
C SER A 7 -23.14 16.26 -3.10
N GLU A 8 -22.03 16.59 -3.76
CA GLU A 8 -20.69 16.58 -3.19
C GLU A 8 -20.31 18.01 -2.82
N TRP A 9 -19.99 18.25 -1.56
CA TRP A 9 -19.48 19.54 -1.10
C TRP A 9 -17.96 19.48 -1.04
N PRO A 10 -17.24 20.32 -1.80
CA PRO A 10 -15.78 20.33 -1.78
C PRO A 10 -15.30 20.80 -0.40
N LEU A 11 -14.35 20.08 0.17
CA LEU A 11 -13.62 20.49 1.36
C LEU A 11 -12.20 20.90 0.96
N ILE A 12 -11.77 22.04 1.47
CA ILE A 12 -10.40 22.56 1.31
C ILE A 12 -9.81 22.57 2.72
N ASP A 13 -8.58 22.07 2.87
CA ASP A 13 -7.80 22.07 4.12
C ASP A 13 -8.34 21.18 5.28
N ALA A 14 -9.01 20.06 4.98
CA ALA A 14 -9.37 19.05 5.98
C ALA A 14 -8.41 17.85 5.90
N PHE A 15 -7.76 17.51 7.03
CA PHE A 15 -6.71 16.50 7.10
C PHE A 15 -7.05 15.43 8.13
N GLY A 16 -6.64 14.20 7.89
CA GLY A 16 -6.87 13.09 8.80
C GLY A 16 -5.76 12.04 8.80
N ILE A 17 -5.88 11.10 9.74
CA ILE A 17 -4.97 9.98 9.91
C ILE A 17 -5.73 8.70 10.22
N CYS A 18 -5.32 7.59 9.64
CA CYS A 18 -5.89 6.29 9.95
C CYS A 18 -5.47 5.84 11.37
N ARG A 19 -6.47 5.59 12.23
CA ARG A 19 -6.26 5.03 13.59
C ARG A 19 -6.74 3.58 13.73
N GLN A 20 -7.17 2.97 12.63
CA GLN A 20 -7.57 1.57 12.58
C GLN A 20 -6.42 0.75 12.00
N THR A 21 -6.37 -0.54 12.29
CA THR A 21 -5.41 -1.47 11.67
C THR A 21 -5.52 -1.40 10.14
N ILE A 22 -6.75 -1.42 9.63
CA ILE A 22 -7.11 -1.27 8.22
C ILE A 22 -8.36 -0.39 8.15
N LEU A 23 -8.35 0.65 7.31
CA LEU A 23 -9.51 1.47 6.98
C LEU A 23 -9.88 1.28 5.51
N PRO A 24 -11.01 0.62 5.18
CA PRO A 24 -11.43 0.41 3.79
C PRO A 24 -11.90 1.70 3.13
N LEU A 25 -11.48 1.92 1.87
CA LEU A 25 -11.91 3.03 1.02
C LEU A 25 -12.83 2.51 -0.07
N TYR A 26 -14.07 2.99 -0.10
CA TYR A 26 -15.10 2.51 -1.01
C TYR A 26 -15.23 3.38 -2.26
N ARG A 27 -15.60 2.78 -3.39
CA ARG A 27 -15.80 3.51 -4.66
C ARG A 27 -16.98 4.48 -4.61
N ARG A 28 -18.04 4.13 -3.89
CA ARG A 28 -19.26 4.91 -3.66
C ARG A 28 -19.55 5.01 -2.16
N PRO A 29 -20.29 6.03 -1.70
CA PRO A 29 -20.64 6.22 -0.27
C PRO A 29 -21.75 5.24 0.17
N THR A 30 -21.45 3.95 0.11
CA THR A 30 -22.37 2.87 0.49
C THR A 30 -21.59 1.59 0.75
N PHE A 31 -22.05 0.79 1.72
CA PHE A 31 -21.39 -0.47 2.13
C PHE A 31 -21.43 -1.57 1.06
N ASP A 32 -22.36 -1.51 0.10
CA ASP A 32 -22.43 -2.43 -1.05
C ASP A 32 -21.46 -2.07 -2.19
N SER A 33 -20.65 -1.01 -2.00
CA SER A 33 -19.68 -0.58 -3.00
C SER A 33 -18.44 -1.48 -3.00
N ALA A 34 -17.84 -1.61 -4.19
CA ALA A 34 -16.50 -2.16 -4.32
C ALA A 34 -15.48 -1.40 -3.46
N LEU A 35 -14.56 -2.15 -2.88
CA LEU A 35 -13.35 -1.65 -2.24
C LEU A 35 -12.39 -1.15 -3.32
N VAL A 36 -11.86 0.07 -3.14
CA VAL A 36 -10.86 0.67 -4.03
C VAL A 36 -9.46 0.38 -3.50
N THR A 37 -9.27 0.63 -2.21
CA THR A 37 -8.01 0.44 -1.49
C THR A 37 -8.29 0.38 0.01
N GLN A 38 -7.25 0.26 0.81
CA GLN A 38 -7.30 0.31 2.26
C GLN A 38 -6.21 1.27 2.76
N LEU A 39 -6.46 2.03 3.83
CA LEU A 39 -5.38 2.69 4.56
C LEU A 39 -4.92 1.80 5.72
N LEU A 40 -3.62 1.82 5.99
CA LEU A 40 -3.03 1.18 7.16
C LEU A 40 -2.89 2.19 8.30
N PHE A 41 -2.75 1.69 9.53
CA PHE A 41 -2.59 2.53 10.71
C PHE A 41 -1.48 3.57 10.51
N GLY A 42 -1.73 4.82 10.89
CA GLY A 42 -0.78 5.92 10.79
C GLY A 42 -0.62 6.54 9.40
N GLU A 43 -1.30 6.03 8.36
CA GLU A 43 -1.34 6.69 7.05
C GLU A 43 -2.23 7.94 7.10
N CYS A 44 -1.74 9.04 6.50
CA CYS A 44 -2.43 10.32 6.46
C CYS A 44 -3.24 10.48 5.17
N TYR A 45 -4.33 11.24 5.25
CA TYR A 45 -5.21 11.53 4.12
C TYR A 45 -5.75 12.95 4.17
N GLN A 46 -6.16 13.46 3.01
CA GLN A 46 -6.91 14.71 2.89
C GLN A 46 -8.38 14.41 2.64
N THR A 47 -9.29 15.09 3.31
CA THR A 47 -10.73 15.01 3.02
C THR A 47 -11.05 16.01 1.91
N ILE A 48 -11.60 15.51 0.80
CA ILE A 48 -11.82 16.29 -0.42
C ILE A 48 -13.29 16.53 -0.74
N ALA A 49 -14.20 15.69 -0.24
CA ALA A 49 -15.64 15.91 -0.36
C ALA A 49 -16.41 15.21 0.77
N MET A 50 -17.69 15.58 0.94
CA MET A 50 -18.63 14.84 1.80
C MET A 50 -20.01 14.73 1.15
N THR A 51 -20.78 13.73 1.57
CA THR A 51 -22.21 13.64 1.26
C THR A 51 -23.01 14.69 2.01
N SER A 52 -24.18 15.05 1.49
CA SER A 52 -25.07 16.06 2.07
C SER A 52 -25.59 15.71 3.47
N ASP A 53 -25.67 14.43 3.81
CA ASP A 53 -26.05 13.89 5.13
C ASP A 53 -24.86 13.71 6.09
N GLN A 54 -23.64 14.05 5.64
CA GLN A 54 -22.38 13.94 6.38
C GLN A 54 -22.07 12.54 6.92
N GLN A 55 -22.65 11.50 6.32
CA GLN A 55 -22.36 10.11 6.69
C GLN A 55 -21.09 9.58 6.02
N TRP A 56 -20.71 10.15 4.88
CA TRP A 56 -19.57 9.71 4.09
C TRP A 56 -18.68 10.86 3.68
N PHE A 57 -17.38 10.59 3.73
CA PHE A 57 -16.33 11.52 3.39
C PHE A 57 -15.44 10.90 2.31
N LYS A 58 -15.25 11.61 1.21
CA LYS A 58 -14.31 11.23 0.18
C LYS A 58 -12.93 11.74 0.59
N ILE A 59 -11.96 10.86 0.62
CA ILE A 59 -10.59 11.17 1.01
C ILE A 59 -9.62 10.89 -0.14
N LEU A 60 -8.47 11.56 -0.11
CA LEU A 60 -7.30 11.36 -0.96
C LEU A 60 -6.16 10.85 -0.09
N HIS A 61 -5.63 9.67 -0.42
CA HIS A 61 -4.46 9.12 0.23
C HIS A 61 -3.18 9.77 -0.31
N GLU A 62 -2.39 10.39 0.56
CA GLU A 62 -1.22 11.20 0.18
C GLU A 62 -0.12 10.40 -0.55
N ASP A 63 0.07 9.12 -0.21
CA ASP A 63 1.17 8.35 -0.78
C ASP A 63 0.87 7.69 -2.09
N THR A 64 -0.34 7.17 -2.22
CA THR A 64 -0.75 6.43 -3.43
C THR A 64 -1.45 7.35 -4.44
N GLY A 65 -2.04 8.46 -3.97
CA GLY A 65 -2.94 9.31 -4.76
C GLY A 65 -4.33 8.70 -4.96
N ASN A 66 -4.61 7.53 -4.38
CA ASN A 66 -5.91 6.88 -4.47
C ASN A 66 -6.98 7.68 -3.71
N GLN A 67 -8.20 7.64 -4.22
CA GLN A 67 -9.36 8.29 -3.61
C GLN A 67 -10.46 7.27 -3.34
N GLY A 68 -11.22 7.52 -2.28
CA GLY A 68 -12.38 6.70 -1.96
C GLY A 68 -13.18 7.29 -0.80
N TRP A 69 -14.31 6.65 -0.51
CA TRP A 69 -15.23 7.06 0.54
C TRP A 69 -14.98 6.27 1.82
N ILE A 70 -14.96 6.98 2.94
CA ILE A 70 -14.95 6.43 4.29
C ILE A 70 -16.18 6.92 5.06
N THR A 71 -16.56 6.20 6.10
CA THR A 71 -17.69 6.62 6.95
C THR A 71 -17.26 7.68 7.95
N THR A 72 -18.21 8.49 8.40
CA THR A 72 -18.00 9.50 9.46
C THR A 72 -17.40 8.90 10.75
N GLN A 73 -17.77 7.67 11.12
CA GLN A 73 -17.24 6.99 12.31
C GLN A 73 -15.75 6.62 12.16
N SER A 74 -15.27 6.46 10.93
CA SER A 74 -13.88 6.17 10.63
C SER A 74 -13.03 7.43 10.48
N LEU A 75 -13.67 8.58 10.34
CA LEU A 75 -13.00 9.86 10.16
C LEU A 75 -12.27 10.22 11.45
N LYS A 76 -10.94 10.38 11.35
CA LYS A 76 -10.15 11.00 12.40
C LYS A 76 -9.39 12.19 11.85
N GLU A 77 -9.90 13.37 12.14
CA GLU A 77 -9.25 14.62 11.77
C GLU A 77 -8.02 14.91 12.63
N ILE A 78 -7.04 15.56 12.02
CA ILE A 78 -5.84 16.09 12.67
C ILE A 78 -5.57 17.53 12.23
N PRO A 79 -4.93 18.35 13.08
CA PRO A 79 -4.49 19.68 12.69
C PRO A 79 -3.55 19.64 11.48
N LYS A 80 -3.64 20.66 10.61
CA LYS A 80 -2.77 20.84 9.44
C LYS A 80 -1.28 20.76 9.77
N ASN A 81 -0.87 21.30 10.92
CA ASN A 81 0.52 21.25 11.35
C ASN A 81 0.99 19.81 11.66
N ASP A 82 0.15 19.01 12.32
CA ASP A 82 0.44 17.61 12.61
C ASP A 82 0.46 16.76 11.34
N TYR A 83 -0.47 17.04 10.41
CA TYR A 83 -0.48 16.42 9.09
C TYR A 83 0.87 16.60 8.37
N TYR A 84 1.35 17.84 8.24
CA TYR A 84 2.63 18.09 7.59
C TYR A 84 3.82 17.59 8.41
N LYS A 85 3.74 17.58 9.74
CA LYS A 85 4.75 16.96 10.60
C LYS A 85 4.89 15.47 10.28
N PHE A 86 3.77 14.74 10.17
CA PHE A 86 3.75 13.31 9.86
C PHE A 86 4.19 12.97 8.43
N LEU A 87 3.96 13.88 7.48
CA LEU A 87 4.42 13.68 6.10
C LEU A 87 5.91 13.97 5.90
N ASN A 88 6.46 14.95 6.63
CA ASN A 88 7.81 15.46 6.38
C ASN A 88 8.86 14.90 7.33
N ASN A 89 8.46 14.32 8.47
CA ASN A 89 9.38 13.70 9.41
C ASN A 89 9.49 12.19 9.18
N ASP A 90 10.59 11.62 9.65
CA ASP A 90 10.75 10.17 9.67
C ASP A 90 9.76 9.52 10.64
N PHE A 91 9.38 8.29 10.31
CA PHE A 91 8.50 7.43 11.09
C PHE A 91 9.01 5.99 11.02
N GLN A 92 8.60 5.19 12.01
CA GLN A 92 8.86 3.76 11.99
C GLN A 92 7.75 3.06 11.21
N VAL A 93 8.11 2.19 10.27
CA VAL A 93 7.16 1.36 9.54
C VAL A 93 7.23 -0.08 10.05
N VAL A 94 6.07 -0.66 10.34
CA VAL A 94 5.95 -2.06 10.74
C VAL A 94 6.32 -2.95 9.57
N THR A 95 7.15 -3.97 9.84
CA THR A 95 7.55 -4.97 8.85
C THR A 95 7.06 -6.36 9.20
N SER A 96 6.78 -6.66 10.47
CA SER A 96 6.28 -7.98 10.89
C SER A 96 4.85 -8.23 10.40
N PRO A 97 4.47 -9.49 10.04
CA PRO A 97 3.13 -9.81 9.56
C PRO A 97 2.00 -9.36 10.50
N ILE A 98 2.24 -9.46 11.80
CA ILE A 98 1.39 -8.90 12.85
C ILE A 98 2.30 -8.26 13.89
N ALA A 99 2.01 -7.02 14.25
CA ALA A 99 2.55 -6.33 15.40
C ALA A 99 1.40 -5.94 16.33
N ALA A 100 1.72 -5.51 17.56
CA ALA A 100 0.73 -4.93 18.46
C ALA A 100 1.31 -3.76 19.24
N ILE A 101 0.45 -2.79 19.55
CA ILE A 101 0.68 -1.73 20.53
C ILE A 101 -0.41 -1.77 21.58
N GLU A 102 -0.11 -1.33 22.80
CA GLU A 102 -1.15 -1.07 23.80
C GLU A 102 -1.83 0.27 23.49
N TYR A 103 -3.16 0.25 23.40
CA TYR A 103 -3.98 1.43 23.20
C TYR A 103 -5.25 1.35 24.07
N LEU A 104 -5.42 2.34 24.94
CA LEU A 104 -6.57 2.45 25.86
C LEU A 104 -6.81 1.17 26.69
N GLY A 105 -5.74 0.52 27.17
CA GLY A 105 -5.81 -0.70 27.97
C GLY A 105 -6.17 -1.97 27.18
N SER A 106 -6.05 -1.93 25.85
CA SER A 106 -6.25 -3.08 24.96
C SER A 106 -5.17 -3.16 23.89
N ASN A 107 -4.99 -4.33 23.27
CA ASN A 107 -4.05 -4.47 22.17
C ASN A 107 -4.67 -3.99 20.85
N LEU A 108 -4.02 -3.02 20.20
CA LEU A 108 -4.27 -2.69 18.80
C LEU A 108 -3.24 -3.41 17.92
N TYR A 109 -3.71 -4.30 17.06
CA TYR A 109 -2.85 -5.00 16.11
C TYR A 109 -2.51 -4.11 14.92
N LEU A 110 -1.29 -4.25 14.43
CA LEU A 110 -0.74 -3.52 13.30
C LEU A 110 -0.24 -4.50 12.25
N LEU A 111 -0.29 -4.10 10.99
CA LEU A 111 0.13 -4.91 9.84
C LEU A 111 1.34 -4.27 9.14
N PRO A 112 2.09 -5.02 8.31
CA PRO A 112 3.22 -4.46 7.59
C PRO A 112 2.78 -3.25 6.76
N GLY A 113 3.52 -2.13 6.87
CA GLY A 113 3.14 -0.85 6.28
C GLY A 113 2.44 0.12 7.24
N SER A 114 2.00 -0.33 8.41
CA SER A 114 1.53 0.55 9.48
C SER A 114 2.66 1.49 9.93
N ARG A 115 2.33 2.74 10.24
CA ARG A 115 3.28 3.80 10.57
C ARG A 115 3.14 4.24 12.03
N LEU A 116 4.28 4.29 12.70
CA LEU A 116 4.42 4.81 14.04
C LEU A 116 5.17 6.13 13.94
N HIS A 117 4.43 7.21 14.04
CA HIS A 117 4.99 8.57 14.08
C HIS A 117 5.55 8.86 15.48
N PHE A 118 6.50 9.79 15.56
CA PHE A 118 6.96 10.35 16.82
C PHE A 118 6.27 11.70 17.05
N SER A 119 5.33 11.76 17.99
CA SER A 119 4.70 13.02 18.38
C SER A 119 4.10 12.98 19.77
N ASP A 120 3.84 14.17 20.32
CA ASP A 120 3.16 14.37 21.60
C ASP A 120 1.65 14.05 21.54
N LEU A 121 1.14 13.56 20.39
CA LEU A 121 -0.22 13.05 20.31
C LEU A 121 -0.29 11.72 21.07
N GLU A 122 -1.38 11.51 21.82
CA GLU A 122 -1.59 10.36 22.72
C GLU A 122 -1.26 8.96 22.13
N LEU A 123 -1.34 8.79 20.81
CA LEU A 123 -1.08 7.53 20.11
C LEU A 123 0.38 7.29 19.71
N PHE A 124 1.21 8.34 19.75
CA PHE A 124 2.55 8.37 19.17
C PHE A 124 3.63 8.70 20.21
N ASN A 125 3.23 8.93 21.46
CA ASN A 125 4.13 9.01 22.61
C ASN A 125 4.43 7.59 23.14
N TRP A 126 5.19 6.80 22.38
CA TRP A 126 5.55 5.43 22.74
C TRP A 126 6.64 5.35 23.82
N GLN A 127 7.25 6.49 24.18
CA GLN A 127 8.32 6.54 25.19
C GLN A 127 7.81 6.18 26.59
N ASP A 128 6.50 6.26 26.84
CA ASP A 128 5.90 6.00 28.16
C ASP A 128 5.08 4.70 28.25
N HIS A 129 4.79 4.01 27.14
CA HIS A 129 4.00 2.78 27.12
C HIS A 129 4.75 1.61 26.45
N LEU A 130 5.46 0.85 27.29
CA LEU A 130 6.17 -0.39 26.97
C LEU A 130 5.18 -1.48 26.50
N GLY A 131 4.89 -1.52 25.21
CA GLY A 131 4.00 -2.55 24.65
C GLY A 131 4.05 -2.70 23.13
N PHE A 132 5.18 -2.43 22.47
CA PHE A 132 5.33 -2.79 21.06
C PHE A 132 5.82 -4.23 20.90
N THR A 133 5.09 -5.04 20.13
CA THR A 133 5.53 -6.36 19.68
C THR A 133 5.60 -6.39 18.16
N GLY A 134 6.67 -6.95 17.60
CA GLY A 134 6.88 -7.03 16.15
C GLY A 134 8.23 -6.46 15.72
N SER A 135 8.38 -6.25 14.41
CA SER A 135 9.58 -5.64 13.82
C SER A 135 9.22 -4.35 13.10
N ILE A 136 10.11 -3.37 13.19
CA ILE A 136 9.99 -2.05 12.56
C ILE A 136 11.29 -1.67 11.85
N ARG A 137 11.20 -0.70 10.95
CA ARG A 137 12.34 -0.02 10.34
C ARG A 137 12.06 1.47 10.20
N SER A 138 13.10 2.30 10.15
CA SER A 138 12.96 3.70 9.75
C SER A 138 12.60 3.78 8.27
N HIS A 139 11.58 4.57 7.92
CA HIS A 139 11.18 4.77 6.53
C HIS A 139 12.16 5.68 5.76
N SER A 140 12.85 6.60 6.45
CA SER A 140 13.85 7.49 5.84
C SER A 140 15.09 6.74 5.30
N VAL A 141 15.36 5.54 5.83
CA VAL A 141 16.45 4.68 5.36
C VAL A 141 15.92 3.78 4.25
N LYS A 142 16.53 3.83 3.07
CA LYS A 142 16.20 2.91 1.97
C LYS A 142 16.71 1.50 2.28
N ALA A 143 15.85 0.51 2.10
CA ALA A 143 16.20 -0.88 2.35
C ALA A 143 17.24 -1.38 1.35
N LYS A 144 18.14 -2.25 1.80
CA LYS A 144 19.00 -3.00 0.86
C LYS A 144 18.20 -4.12 0.19
N ARG A 145 18.79 -4.76 -0.83
CA ARG A 145 18.16 -5.85 -1.61
C ARG A 145 17.65 -6.97 -0.70
N GLU A 146 18.47 -7.37 0.26
CA GLU A 146 18.15 -8.46 1.18
C GLU A 146 16.96 -8.10 2.08
N GLU A 147 16.91 -6.85 2.56
CA GLU A 147 15.81 -6.37 3.41
C GLU A 147 14.51 -6.17 2.61
N LEU A 148 14.58 -5.68 1.37
CA LEU A 148 13.42 -5.62 0.47
C LEU A 148 12.82 -7.01 0.24
N ILE A 149 13.68 -8.00 -0.03
CA ILE A 149 13.26 -9.40 -0.22
C ILE A 149 12.63 -9.95 1.06
N ASP A 150 13.23 -9.72 2.24
CA ASP A 150 12.64 -10.12 3.52
C ASP A 150 11.25 -9.49 3.75
N ILE A 151 11.08 -8.20 3.43
CA ILE A 151 9.78 -7.51 3.49
C ILE A 151 8.77 -8.18 2.54
N ALA A 152 9.17 -8.48 1.30
CA ALA A 152 8.28 -9.11 0.32
C ALA A 152 7.85 -10.52 0.77
N LEU A 153 8.79 -11.34 1.26
CA LEU A 153 8.52 -12.73 1.64
C LEU A 153 7.50 -12.87 2.77
N LYS A 154 7.33 -11.84 3.61
CA LYS A 154 6.30 -11.80 4.67
C LYS A 154 4.87 -11.79 4.12
N TYR A 155 4.69 -11.47 2.84
CA TYR A 155 3.40 -11.53 2.15
C TYR A 155 3.14 -12.87 1.45
N VAL A 156 4.05 -13.84 1.45
CA VAL A 156 3.80 -15.15 0.84
C VAL A 156 2.55 -15.80 1.42
N ASN A 157 1.72 -16.38 0.55
CA ASN A 157 0.38 -16.91 0.82
C ASN A 157 -0.74 -15.89 1.08
N SER A 158 -0.46 -14.58 1.05
CA SER A 158 -1.54 -13.57 1.13
C SER A 158 -2.52 -13.79 -0.02
N PRO A 159 -3.83 -13.98 0.23
CA PRO A 159 -4.80 -14.22 -0.82
C PRO A 159 -5.07 -12.95 -1.62
N TYR A 160 -5.43 -13.12 -2.89
CA TYR A 160 -5.88 -12.00 -3.71
C TYR A 160 -7.18 -11.42 -3.17
N GLN A 161 -7.20 -10.10 -2.98
CA GLN A 161 -8.41 -9.33 -2.69
C GLN A 161 -8.33 -8.02 -3.47
N ALA A 162 -9.31 -7.76 -4.34
CA ALA A 162 -9.41 -6.48 -5.03
C ALA A 162 -9.49 -5.32 -4.01
N GLY A 163 -8.57 -4.36 -4.11
CA GLY A 163 -8.45 -3.24 -3.17
C GLY A 163 -7.77 -3.56 -1.83
N GLY A 164 -7.25 -4.79 -1.65
CA GLY A 164 -6.57 -5.20 -0.43
C GLY A 164 -5.13 -4.67 -0.31
N ARG A 165 -4.71 -4.30 0.90
CA ARG A 165 -3.34 -3.86 1.25
C ARG A 165 -2.80 -4.57 2.49
N SER A 166 -3.16 -5.84 2.71
CA SER A 166 -2.74 -6.60 3.89
C SER A 166 -2.41 -8.06 3.61
N ILE A 167 -1.81 -8.75 4.59
CA ILE A 167 -1.56 -10.20 4.51
C ILE A 167 -2.85 -11.05 4.48
N PHE A 168 -4.00 -10.48 4.84
CA PHE A 168 -5.31 -11.15 4.81
C PHE A 168 -6.05 -10.95 3.48
N GLY A 169 -5.52 -10.11 2.60
CA GLY A 169 -6.13 -9.74 1.34
C GLY A 169 -5.30 -8.65 0.67
N LEU A 170 -4.77 -8.98 -0.49
CA LEU A 170 -3.80 -8.14 -1.19
C LEU A 170 -4.15 -8.01 -2.67
N ASP A 171 -4.20 -6.79 -3.18
CA ASP A 171 -4.32 -6.51 -4.61
C ASP A 171 -2.93 -6.51 -5.25
N GLU A 172 -2.79 -7.05 -6.47
CA GLU A 172 -1.47 -7.21 -7.11
C GLU A 172 -0.74 -5.88 -7.29
N HIS A 173 -1.38 -4.83 -7.81
CA HIS A 173 -0.68 -3.55 -8.02
C HIS A 173 -0.32 -2.91 -6.68
N GLN A 174 -1.28 -2.92 -5.74
CA GLN A 174 -1.09 -2.29 -4.43
C GLN A 174 -0.11 -3.08 -3.54
N ALA A 175 0.07 -4.38 -3.80
CA ALA A 175 1.05 -5.23 -3.13
C ALA A 175 2.47 -4.71 -3.35
N PHE A 176 2.87 -4.59 -4.61
CA PHE A 176 4.22 -4.16 -4.96
C PHE A 176 4.44 -2.71 -4.54
N GLU A 177 3.47 -1.82 -4.78
CA GLU A 177 3.51 -0.44 -4.29
C GLU A 177 3.75 -0.38 -2.77
N LEU A 178 3.01 -1.18 -1.99
CA LEU A 178 3.16 -1.25 -0.53
C LEU A 178 4.51 -1.83 -0.10
N ILE A 179 4.97 -2.92 -0.70
CA ILE A 179 6.25 -3.57 -0.37
C ILE A 179 7.41 -2.60 -0.62
N PHE A 180 7.43 -1.94 -1.77
CA PHE A 180 8.45 -0.93 -2.09
C PHE A 180 8.34 0.30 -1.18
N ASN A 181 7.13 0.74 -0.84
CA ASN A 181 6.93 1.84 0.10
C ASN A 181 7.47 1.51 1.50
N ILE A 182 7.19 0.31 2.04
CA ILE A 182 7.76 -0.16 3.31
C ILE A 182 9.30 -0.12 3.27
N ALA A 183 9.88 -0.49 2.12
CA ALA A 183 11.32 -0.45 1.87
C ALA A 183 11.91 0.97 1.64
N GLY A 184 11.09 2.03 1.68
CA GLY A 184 11.53 3.41 1.48
C GLY A 184 11.61 3.86 0.01
N TYR A 185 11.01 3.10 -0.91
CA TYR A 185 10.94 3.40 -2.35
C TYR A 185 9.53 3.85 -2.73
N SER A 186 9.39 5.14 -3.02
CA SER A 186 8.12 5.75 -3.39
C SER A 186 7.67 5.32 -4.79
N TRP A 187 6.46 4.77 -4.89
CA TRP A 187 5.79 4.41 -6.15
C TRP A 187 4.45 5.17 -6.21
N LYS A 188 4.47 6.45 -6.58
CA LYS A 188 3.25 7.27 -6.62
C LYS A 188 2.63 7.30 -8.02
N SER A 189 1.31 7.20 -8.10
CA SER A 189 0.54 7.47 -9.34
C SER A 189 1.01 6.67 -10.56
N GLY A 190 1.31 5.38 -10.37
CA GLY A 190 1.78 4.48 -11.44
C GLY A 190 3.20 4.75 -11.93
N LYS A 191 3.94 5.70 -11.34
CA LYS A 191 5.36 5.92 -11.61
C LYS A 191 6.17 4.89 -10.84
N ILE A 192 6.48 3.80 -11.54
CA ILE A 192 7.30 2.72 -11.02
C ILE A 192 8.69 3.27 -10.71
N PRO A 193 9.23 3.05 -9.49
CA PRO A 193 10.55 3.55 -9.12
C PRO A 193 11.67 2.87 -9.94
N GLY A 194 12.89 3.35 -9.77
CA GLY A 194 14.08 2.77 -10.40
C GLY A 194 14.25 3.15 -11.87
N GLY A 195 15.24 2.52 -12.52
CA GLY A 195 15.56 2.69 -13.94
C GLY A 195 15.39 1.39 -14.71
N LYS A 196 15.06 1.48 -16.00
CA LYS A 196 15.04 0.32 -16.90
C LYS A 196 16.46 -0.24 -17.04
N ILE A 197 16.60 -1.55 -16.94
CA ILE A 197 17.86 -2.27 -17.10
C ILE A 197 17.70 -3.37 -18.14
N ASP A 198 18.81 -3.85 -18.72
CA ASP A 198 18.79 -5.02 -19.58
C ASP A 198 18.49 -6.30 -18.76
N PRO A 199 17.71 -7.26 -19.29
CA PRO A 199 17.36 -8.49 -18.57
C PRO A 199 18.58 -9.30 -18.10
N GLU A 200 19.71 -9.21 -18.80
CA GLU A 200 20.97 -9.87 -18.43
C GLU A 200 21.64 -9.29 -17.17
N LEU A 201 21.23 -8.09 -16.76
CA LEU A 201 21.79 -7.37 -15.61
C LEU A 201 20.88 -7.44 -14.36
N VAL A 202 19.80 -8.22 -14.42
CA VAL A 202 18.85 -8.36 -13.31
C VAL A 202 19.52 -8.98 -12.08
N LEU A 203 19.30 -8.34 -10.94
CA LEU A 203 19.79 -8.75 -9.62
C LEU A 203 18.62 -8.97 -8.65
N PRO A 204 18.78 -9.80 -7.61
CA PRO A 204 17.75 -10.01 -6.59
C PRO A 204 17.24 -8.68 -6.01
N GLY A 205 15.92 -8.48 -5.98
CA GLY A 205 15.27 -7.23 -5.62
C GLY A 205 14.87 -6.34 -6.80
N ASP A 206 15.24 -6.71 -8.03
CA ASP A 206 14.77 -6.03 -9.25
C ASP A 206 13.36 -6.49 -9.63
N LEU A 207 12.66 -5.64 -10.39
CA LEU A 207 11.26 -5.83 -10.76
C LEU A 207 11.14 -6.18 -12.24
N PHE A 208 10.48 -7.30 -12.52
CA PHE A 208 9.93 -7.63 -13.82
C PHE A 208 8.51 -7.07 -13.93
N ILE A 209 8.21 -6.46 -15.08
CA ILE A 209 6.92 -5.87 -15.42
C ILE A 209 6.50 -6.45 -16.76
N PHE A 210 5.39 -7.15 -16.77
CA PHE A 210 4.77 -7.64 -17.99
C PHE A 210 3.55 -6.79 -18.31
N ARG A 211 3.47 -6.31 -19.55
CA ARG A 211 2.33 -5.53 -20.05
C ARG A 211 1.68 -6.26 -21.21
N GLU A 212 0.39 -6.53 -21.06
CA GLU A 212 -0.46 -7.00 -22.15
C GLU A 212 -1.18 -5.79 -22.77
N LEU A 213 -0.75 -5.38 -23.96
CA LEU A 213 -1.16 -4.10 -24.56
C LEU A 213 -2.65 -4.07 -24.93
N GLU A 214 -3.23 -5.22 -25.31
CA GLU A 214 -4.63 -5.31 -25.73
C GLU A 214 -5.61 -5.21 -24.54
N LYS A 215 -5.35 -5.96 -23.47
CA LYS A 215 -6.19 -5.95 -22.27
C LYS A 215 -5.83 -4.84 -21.27
N LYS A 216 -4.75 -4.10 -21.54
CA LYS A 216 -4.17 -3.11 -20.62
C LYS A 216 -3.89 -3.73 -19.23
N GLN A 217 -3.53 -5.01 -19.21
CA GLN A 217 -3.18 -5.71 -17.99
C GLN A 217 -1.69 -5.52 -17.72
N VAL A 218 -1.35 -5.25 -16.47
CA VAL A 218 0.03 -5.21 -16.00
C VAL A 218 0.20 -6.28 -14.93
N LYS A 219 1.28 -7.04 -15.02
CA LYS A 219 1.68 -8.07 -14.08
C LYS A 219 3.08 -7.78 -13.57
N TYR A 220 3.33 -8.12 -12.31
CA TYR A 220 4.60 -7.84 -11.64
C TYR A 220 5.22 -9.11 -11.07
N ALA A 221 6.55 -9.17 -11.10
CA ALA A 221 7.32 -10.18 -10.39
C ALA A 221 8.60 -9.56 -9.82
N LEU A 222 8.86 -9.81 -8.54
CA LEU A 222 10.11 -9.41 -7.88
C LEU A 222 11.11 -10.56 -8.04
N TYR A 223 12.26 -10.29 -8.62
CA TYR A 223 13.31 -11.30 -8.77
C TYR A 223 13.96 -11.59 -7.42
N LEU A 224 14.08 -12.86 -7.05
CA LEU A 224 14.68 -13.29 -5.78
C LEU A 224 16.12 -13.80 -5.94
N GLY A 225 16.59 -13.97 -7.18
CA GLY A 225 17.82 -14.69 -7.48
C GLY A 225 17.56 -16.17 -7.77
N ALA A 226 18.59 -16.87 -8.24
CA ALA A 226 18.53 -18.31 -8.52
C ALA A 226 17.32 -18.75 -9.37
N GLU A 227 16.95 -17.92 -10.36
CA GLU A 227 15.78 -18.13 -11.22
C GLU A 227 14.43 -18.13 -10.48
N GLU A 228 14.35 -17.68 -9.23
CA GLU A 228 13.10 -17.55 -8.47
C GLU A 228 12.51 -16.15 -8.56
N VAL A 229 11.17 -16.10 -8.58
CA VAL A 229 10.39 -14.87 -8.57
C VAL A 229 9.26 -14.91 -7.55
N PHE A 230 9.02 -13.76 -6.92
CA PHE A 230 7.87 -13.48 -6.08
C PHE A 230 6.79 -12.77 -6.90
N TRP A 231 5.59 -13.33 -6.96
CA TRP A 231 4.49 -12.81 -7.80
C TRP A 231 3.12 -13.27 -7.31
N MET A 232 2.05 -12.78 -7.95
CA MET A 232 0.67 -13.08 -7.57
C MET A 232 -0.11 -13.85 -8.63
N ASP A 233 -0.69 -14.99 -8.21
CA ASP A 233 -1.74 -15.73 -8.92
C ASP A 233 -2.75 -16.26 -7.91
N ASN A 234 -3.87 -15.54 -7.74
CA ASN A 234 -4.89 -15.74 -6.70
C ASN A 234 -4.40 -15.69 -5.24
N ARG A 235 -3.08 -15.78 -5.02
CA ARG A 235 -2.33 -15.52 -3.81
C ARG A 235 -0.90 -15.15 -4.19
N ILE A 236 -0.18 -14.51 -3.28
CA ILE A 236 1.26 -14.34 -3.41
C ILE A 236 1.96 -15.70 -3.28
N LYS A 237 2.89 -15.98 -4.19
CA LYS A 237 3.73 -17.18 -4.17
C LYS A 237 5.15 -16.88 -4.65
N VAL A 238 6.05 -17.82 -4.36
CA VAL A 238 7.38 -17.91 -4.97
C VAL A 238 7.36 -19.10 -5.92
N SER A 239 7.93 -18.92 -7.11
CA SER A 239 8.13 -20.00 -8.09
C SER A 239 9.35 -19.71 -8.95
N ASP A 240 9.68 -20.65 -9.83
CA ASP A 240 10.64 -20.42 -10.90
C ASP A 240 10.14 -19.31 -11.86
N LEU A 241 11.08 -18.56 -12.42
CA LEU A 241 10.84 -17.53 -13.43
C LEU A 241 10.16 -18.13 -14.67
N SER A 242 10.55 -19.34 -15.06
CA SER A 242 9.95 -20.06 -16.18
C SER A 242 8.46 -20.36 -15.98
N GLU A 243 8.03 -20.65 -14.73
CA GLU A 243 6.62 -20.84 -14.40
C GLU A 243 5.83 -19.55 -14.59
N TRP A 244 6.38 -18.42 -14.11
CA TRP A 244 5.77 -17.10 -14.29
C TRP A 244 5.66 -16.72 -15.76
N GLU A 245 6.72 -16.93 -16.55
CA GLU A 245 6.68 -16.67 -17.99
C GLU A 245 5.65 -17.55 -18.70
N ALA A 246 5.54 -18.84 -18.35
CA ALA A 246 4.54 -19.74 -18.90
C ALA A 246 3.11 -19.30 -18.55
N PHE A 247 2.88 -18.85 -17.31
CA PHE A 247 1.61 -18.27 -16.87
C PHE A 247 1.20 -17.08 -17.74
N LEU A 248 2.14 -16.19 -18.05
CA LEU A 248 1.90 -15.00 -18.88
C LEU A 248 1.64 -15.35 -20.36
N ARG A 249 2.33 -16.37 -20.88
CA ARG A 249 2.29 -16.76 -22.31
C ARG A 249 1.12 -17.67 -22.68
N ASN A 250 0.24 -18.05 -21.74
CA ASN A 250 -0.90 -18.93 -21.99
C ASN A 250 -2.01 -18.31 -22.88
N SER A 251 -1.73 -17.20 -23.57
CA SER A 251 -2.62 -16.57 -24.53
C SER A 251 -1.91 -16.35 -25.88
N LYS A 252 -2.39 -17.04 -26.91
CA LYS A 252 -1.61 -17.34 -28.12
C LYS A 252 -1.37 -16.19 -29.12
N ASP A 253 -1.98 -15.02 -29.01
CA ASP A 253 -1.83 -13.96 -30.03
C ASP A 253 -1.88 -12.56 -29.41
N LYS A 254 -0.88 -12.18 -28.60
CA LYS A 254 -0.91 -10.89 -27.90
C LYS A 254 0.37 -10.08 -28.06
N LEU A 255 0.18 -8.79 -28.34
CA LEU A 255 1.21 -7.78 -28.21
C LEU A 255 1.61 -7.65 -26.72
N ILE A 256 2.84 -8.08 -26.43
CA ILE A 256 3.40 -8.19 -25.08
C ILE A 256 4.65 -7.33 -25.00
N GLU A 257 4.82 -6.65 -23.86
CA GLU A 257 6.06 -5.98 -23.49
C GLU A 257 6.55 -6.51 -22.14
N LEU A 258 7.82 -6.92 -22.08
CA LEU A 258 8.52 -7.24 -20.84
C LEU A 258 9.54 -6.14 -20.54
N GLU A 259 9.45 -5.56 -19.36
CA GLU A 259 10.32 -4.51 -18.86
C GLU A 259 10.96 -4.95 -17.55
N THR A 260 12.28 -4.77 -17.43
CA THR A 260 13.05 -5.02 -16.22
C THR A 260 13.52 -3.70 -15.63
N ARG A 261 13.33 -3.51 -14.32
CA ARG A 261 13.73 -2.29 -13.61
C ARG A 261 14.55 -2.61 -12.37
N SER A 262 15.67 -1.91 -12.23
CA SER A 262 16.42 -1.87 -10.98
C SER A 262 15.94 -0.70 -10.13
N ILE A 263 15.37 -1.02 -8.97
CA ILE A 263 14.82 -0.05 -8.02
C ILE A 263 15.87 0.32 -6.96
N ILE A 264 16.83 -0.57 -6.73
CA ILE A 264 17.90 -0.43 -5.75
C ILE A 264 19.19 -0.11 -6.49
N SER A 265 19.58 1.16 -6.45
CA SER A 265 20.87 1.69 -6.91
C SER A 265 21.95 1.54 -5.85
#